data_AF-A0A6I1QSH9-F1
#
_entry.id   AF-A0A6I1QSH9-F1
#
_cell.length_a   1.000
_cell.length_b   1.000
_cell.length_c   1.000
_cell.angle_alpha   90.00
_cell.angle_beta   90.00
_cell.angle_gamma   90.00
#
_symmetry.space_group_name_H-M   'P 1'
#
loop_
_entity.id
_entity.type
_entity.pdbx_description
1 polymer ?
#
loop_
_entity_poly.entity_id
_entity_poly.type
_entity_poly.pdbx_seq_one_letter_code
_entity_poly.pdbx_strand_id
1 'polypeptide(L)'
;MPLYAFNGTWNSEKTEDLQTSARESDANTNVIRFRDAYDRPDTFCINGVGTKLGLLGKVLGGAFGAGGFARLSEAMDHLQGRFRAGERDIDIVGFSRGAALALAFANKVAGTIALRDASGRPPRIRFLGLFDVVGSFGLPINLGPFNFQRYN
;
A
#
# COMPACT_ATOMS: atom_id res chain seq x y z
N MET A 1 -8.16 -14.04 -6.48
CA MET A 1 -8.53 -12.70 -6.01
C MET A 1 -7.47 -12.20 -5.04
N PRO A 2 -6.61 -11.29 -5.50
CA PRO A 2 -5.56 -10.70 -4.68
C PRO A 2 -6.07 -9.66 -3.68
N LEU A 3 -5.42 -9.60 -2.52
CA LEU A 3 -5.52 -8.50 -1.55
C LEU A 3 -4.31 -7.57 -1.68
N TYR A 4 -4.56 -6.26 -1.75
CA TYR A 4 -3.54 -5.21 -1.66
C TYR A 4 -3.67 -4.46 -0.33
N ALA A 5 -2.74 -4.72 0.58
CA ALA A 5 -2.71 -4.17 1.93
C ALA A 5 -1.65 -3.07 2.06
N PHE A 6 -2.10 -1.85 2.36
CA PHE A 6 -1.26 -0.66 2.50
C PHE A 6 -1.19 -0.24 3.96
N ASN A 7 -0.20 -0.76 4.69
CA ASN A 7 -0.06 -0.43 6.11
C ASN A 7 0.35 1.04 6.32
N GLY A 8 0.00 1.60 7.48
CA GLY A 8 0.46 2.92 7.88
C GLY A 8 1.98 2.95 8.05
N THR A 9 2.60 4.08 7.72
CA THR A 9 3.98 4.41 8.07
C THR A 9 4.24 4.24 9.58
N TRP A 10 5.43 3.80 9.96
CA TRP A 10 5.89 3.60 11.35
C TRP A 10 5.36 2.37 12.09
N ASN A 11 4.69 1.42 11.43
CA ASN A 11 4.60 0.07 11.99
C ASN A 11 5.66 -0.82 11.37
N SER A 12 6.68 -1.17 12.16
CA SER A 12 7.49 -2.34 11.84
C SER A 12 6.57 -3.55 12.02
N GLU A 13 6.43 -4.41 11.02
CA GLU A 13 5.84 -5.71 11.28
C GLU A 13 6.66 -6.40 12.36
N LYS A 14 5.99 -6.79 13.44
CA LYS A 14 6.56 -7.69 14.43
C LYS A 14 6.00 -9.06 14.11
N THR A 15 6.71 -9.78 13.26
CA THR A 15 6.39 -11.17 12.92
C THR A 15 6.48 -12.01 14.19
N GLU A 16 5.63 -13.03 14.30
CA GLU A 16 5.76 -14.09 15.32
C GLU A 16 6.98 -14.96 14.99
N ASP A 17 8.18 -14.43 15.23
CA ASP A 17 9.33 -15.27 15.49
C ASP A 17 9.15 -15.89 16.88
N LEU A 18 9.73 -17.07 17.15
CA LEU A 18 9.62 -17.83 18.42
C LEU A 18 10.02 -17.05 19.70
N GLN A 19 10.36 -15.77 19.58
CA GLN A 19 10.72 -14.83 20.66
C GLN A 19 9.77 -13.61 20.76
N THR A 20 8.85 -13.41 19.82
CA THR A 20 7.88 -12.30 19.85
C THR A 20 6.72 -12.68 20.76
N SER A 21 6.60 -12.03 21.91
CA SER A 21 5.49 -12.31 22.86
C SER A 21 4.13 -11.97 22.23
N ALA A 22 3.05 -12.67 22.62
CA ALA A 22 1.68 -12.39 22.15
C ALA A 22 1.24 -10.91 22.34
N ARG A 23 1.88 -10.18 23.26
CA ARG A 23 1.65 -8.73 23.47
C ARG A 23 2.28 -7.84 22.39
N GLU A 24 3.26 -8.35 21.64
CA GLU A 24 3.90 -7.62 20.53
C GLU A 24 3.17 -7.80 19.20
N SER A 25 2.47 -8.92 18.98
CA SER A 25 1.55 -9.08 17.83
C SER A 25 0.29 -8.23 18.00
N ASP A 26 -0.13 -7.93 19.23
CA ASP A 26 -1.19 -6.97 19.54
C ASP A 26 -0.88 -5.53 19.06
N ALA A 27 0.39 -5.19 18.80
CA ALA A 27 0.79 -3.90 18.23
C ALA A 27 0.63 -3.81 16.70
N ASN A 28 0.15 -4.86 16.05
CA ASN A 28 -0.13 -4.86 14.62
C ASN A 28 -1.35 -4.01 14.29
N THR A 29 -1.26 -3.22 13.23
CA THR A 29 -2.38 -2.39 12.75
C THR A 29 -3.54 -3.27 12.29
N ASN A 30 -4.74 -2.69 12.21
CA ASN A 30 -5.90 -3.38 11.66
C ASN A 30 -5.70 -3.82 10.21
N VAL A 31 -4.79 -3.21 9.45
CA VAL A 31 -4.42 -3.68 8.10
C VAL A 31 -3.72 -5.04 8.17
N ILE A 32 -2.79 -5.21 9.10
CA ILE A 32 -2.08 -6.49 9.29
C ILE A 32 -3.02 -7.54 9.83
N ARG A 33 -3.83 -7.21 10.84
CA ARG A 33 -4.85 -8.12 11.37
C ARG A 33 -5.85 -8.55 10.29
N PHE A 34 -6.29 -7.62 9.43
CA PHE A 34 -7.17 -7.92 8.31
C PHE A 34 -6.51 -8.86 7.32
N ARG A 35 -5.25 -8.59 6.97
CA ARG A 35 -4.44 -9.42 6.07
C ARG A 35 -4.30 -10.84 6.59
N ASP A 36 -3.94 -11.00 7.85
CA ASP A 36 -3.69 -12.31 8.46
C ASP A 36 -4.98 -13.13 8.58
N ALA A 37 -6.13 -12.46 8.74
CA ALA A 37 -7.45 -13.08 8.71
C ALA A 37 -7.98 -13.29 7.27
N TYR A 38 -7.31 -12.77 6.24
CA TYR A 38 -7.75 -12.87 4.87
C TYR A 38 -7.31 -14.23 4.28
N ASP A 39 -8.27 -15.16 4.19
CA ASP A 39 -8.08 -16.58 3.84
C ASP A 39 -7.73 -16.83 2.36
N ARG A 40 -6.78 -16.06 1.80
CA ARG A 40 -6.32 -16.20 0.40
C ARG A 40 -4.80 -16.03 0.31
N PRO A 41 -4.13 -16.90 -0.48
CA PRO A 41 -2.67 -16.92 -0.54
C PRO A 41 -2.05 -15.74 -1.33
N ASP A 42 -2.84 -15.05 -2.14
CA ASP A 42 -2.36 -14.02 -3.07
C ASP A 42 -2.49 -12.63 -2.46
N THR A 43 -1.55 -12.28 -1.59
CA THR A 43 -1.61 -11.05 -0.79
C THR A 43 -0.35 -10.22 -1.00
N PHE A 44 -0.53 -9.00 -1.51
CA PHE A 44 0.52 -8.01 -1.63
C PHE A 44 0.43 -7.03 -0.45
N CYS A 45 1.46 -7.00 0.40
CA CYS A 45 1.48 -6.16 1.59
C CYS A 45 2.64 -5.15 1.55
N ILE A 46 2.32 -3.86 1.66
CA ILE A 46 3.30 -2.82 1.87
C ILE A 46 3.46 -2.64 3.38
N ASN A 47 4.52 -3.23 3.91
CA ASN A 47 4.88 -3.11 5.31
C ASN A 47 5.45 -1.72 5.61
N GLY A 48 5.13 -1.19 6.79
CA GLY A 48 5.74 0.04 7.29
C GLY A 48 7.25 -0.14 7.42
N VAL A 49 8.02 0.83 6.94
CA VAL A 49 9.49 0.76 6.93
C VAL A 49 10.05 0.64 8.35
N GLY A 50 10.87 -0.39 8.58
CA GLY A 50 11.49 -0.70 9.87
C GLY A 50 12.47 0.37 10.34
N THR A 51 12.37 0.69 11.61
CA THR A 51 13.14 1.72 12.31
C THR A 51 14.19 1.04 13.18
N LYS A 52 15.49 1.15 12.84
CA LYS A 52 16.60 1.00 13.82
C LYS A 52 17.99 1.40 13.31
N LEU A 53 18.26 1.47 12.01
CA LEU A 53 19.56 1.94 11.48
C LEU A 53 19.49 3.17 10.55
N GLY A 54 18.29 3.60 10.13
CA GLY A 54 18.10 4.64 9.11
C GLY A 54 17.69 6.03 9.61
N LEU A 55 17.44 6.20 10.91
CA LEU A 55 16.88 7.45 11.46
C LEU A 55 17.88 8.62 11.40
N LEU A 56 19.17 8.33 11.51
CA LEU A 56 20.24 9.33 11.38
C LEU A 56 20.58 9.68 9.92
N GLY A 57 20.05 8.93 8.93
CA GLY A 57 20.47 9.05 7.53
C GLY A 57 19.39 9.49 6.54
N LYS A 58 18.11 9.61 6.93
CA LYS A 58 17.03 9.95 6.00
C LYS A 58 16.19 11.12 6.52
N VAL A 59 16.59 12.30 6.06
CA VAL A 59 15.81 13.55 6.09
C VAL A 59 14.35 13.26 5.75
N LEU A 60 13.50 13.54 6.73
CA LEU A 60 12.12 13.03 6.89
C LEU A 60 11.07 13.57 5.88
N GLY A 61 11.51 14.13 4.75
CA GLY A 61 10.62 14.72 3.72
C GLY A 61 10.84 14.14 2.32
N GLY A 62 12.08 14.10 1.81
CA GLY A 62 12.36 13.71 0.42
C GLY A 62 12.26 12.20 0.13
N ALA A 63 12.59 11.36 1.11
CA ALA A 63 12.53 9.90 0.95
C ALA A 63 11.08 9.36 0.98
N PHE A 64 10.12 10.10 1.56
CA PHE A 64 8.72 9.68 1.68
C PHE A 64 8.00 9.71 0.32
N GLY A 65 8.25 10.74 -0.50
CA GLY A 65 7.74 10.81 -1.85
C GLY A 65 8.27 9.65 -2.71
N ALA A 66 9.59 9.52 -2.82
CA ALA A 66 10.21 8.47 -3.64
C ALA A 66 9.88 7.04 -3.16
N GLY A 67 9.90 6.79 -1.84
CA GLY A 67 9.64 5.47 -1.27
C GLY A 67 8.19 5.01 -1.39
N GLY A 68 7.22 5.92 -1.23
CA GLY A 68 5.80 5.61 -1.42
C GLY A 68 5.48 5.29 -2.88
N PHE A 69 6.07 6.04 -3.83
CA PHE A 69 5.90 5.76 -5.26
C PHE A 69 6.50 4.43 -5.71
N ALA A 70 7.68 4.05 -5.20
CA ALA A 70 8.28 2.76 -5.52
C ALA A 70 7.36 1.59 -5.12
N ARG A 71 6.80 1.63 -3.91
CA ARG A 71 5.88 0.60 -3.42
C ARG A 71 4.55 0.56 -4.16
N LEU A 72 4.05 1.73 -4.57
CA LEU A 72 2.88 1.81 -5.42
C LEU A 72 3.12 1.20 -6.82
N SER A 73 4.33 1.36 -7.37
CA SER A 73 4.72 0.72 -8.64
C SER A 73 4.76 -0.80 -8.51
N GLU A 74 5.38 -1.33 -7.45
CA GLU A 74 5.44 -2.77 -7.19
C GLU A 74 4.03 -3.40 -7.10
N ALA A 75 3.08 -2.73 -6.42
CA ALA A 75 1.70 -3.17 -6.35
C ALA A 75 1.02 -3.22 -7.73
N MET A 76 1.27 -2.21 -8.58
CA MET A 76 0.74 -2.16 -9.94
C MET A 76 1.35 -3.24 -10.85
N ASP A 77 2.63 -3.55 -10.69
CA ASP A 77 3.30 -4.60 -11.45
C ASP A 77 2.77 -5.98 -11.07
N HIS A 78 2.58 -6.22 -9.76
CA HIS A 78 1.92 -7.41 -9.26
C HIS A 78 0.50 -7.55 -9.83
N LEU A 79 -0.30 -6.47 -9.78
CA LEU A 79 -1.65 -6.47 -10.33
C LEU A 79 -1.69 -6.75 -11.83
N GLN A 80 -0.80 -6.17 -12.62
CA GLN A 80 -0.73 -6.45 -14.05
C GLN A 80 -0.44 -7.94 -14.31
N GLY A 81 0.45 -8.55 -13.54
CA GLY A 81 0.72 -9.99 -13.62
C GLY A 81 -0.54 -10.82 -13.34
N ARG A 82 -1.22 -10.54 -12.23
CA ARG A 82 -2.47 -11.24 -11.85
C ARG A 82 -3.60 -11.03 -12.85
N PHE A 83 -3.73 -9.81 -13.37
CA PHE A 83 -4.73 -9.48 -14.38
C PHE A 83 -4.51 -10.25 -15.68
N ARG A 84 -3.25 -10.35 -16.15
CA ARG A 84 -2.87 -11.18 -17.30
C ARG A 84 -3.15 -12.67 -17.06
N ALA A 85 -3.03 -13.13 -15.81
CA ALA A 85 -3.38 -14.48 -15.39
C ALA A 85 -4.89 -14.74 -15.25
N GLY A 86 -5.74 -13.77 -15.57
CA GLY A 86 -7.20 -13.94 -15.57
C GLY A 86 -7.91 -13.41 -14.33
N GLU A 87 -7.21 -12.86 -13.34
CA GLU A 87 -7.85 -12.24 -12.17
C GLU A 87 -8.62 -10.98 -12.60
N ARG A 88 -9.84 -10.84 -12.12
CA ARG A 88 -10.73 -9.71 -12.44
C ARG A 88 -11.25 -8.97 -11.22
N ASP A 89 -11.11 -9.56 -10.04
CA ASP A 89 -11.54 -8.96 -8.78
C ASP A 89 -10.33 -8.74 -7.89
N ILE A 90 -10.30 -7.58 -7.22
CA ILE A 90 -9.28 -7.23 -6.23
C ILE A 90 -9.91 -6.63 -5.00
N ASP A 91 -9.23 -6.80 -3.87
CA ASP A 91 -9.55 -6.10 -2.62
C ASP A 91 -8.39 -5.20 -2.21
N ILE A 92 -8.72 -4.08 -1.59
CA ILE A 92 -7.76 -3.08 -1.15
C ILE A 92 -8.08 -2.73 0.30
N VAL A 93 -7.05 -2.67 1.13
CA VAL A 93 -7.15 -2.19 2.51
C VAL A 93 -6.00 -1.24 2.84
N GLY A 94 -6.23 -0.18 3.61
CA GLY A 94 -5.14 0.71 4.03
C GLY A 94 -5.43 1.53 5.29
N PHE A 95 -4.36 1.96 5.98
CA PHE A 95 -4.44 2.74 7.22
C PHE A 95 -3.55 4.00 7.17
N SER A 96 -4.02 5.14 7.69
CA SER A 96 -3.26 6.40 7.78
C SER A 96 -2.73 6.85 6.42
N ARG A 97 -1.43 7.11 6.30
CA ARG A 97 -0.75 7.37 5.01
C ARG A 97 -0.82 6.19 4.04
N GLY A 98 -0.89 4.96 4.54
CA GLY A 98 -1.12 3.78 3.71
C GLY A 98 -2.51 3.81 3.06
N ALA A 99 -3.52 4.35 3.74
CA ALA A 99 -4.85 4.55 3.16
C ALA A 99 -4.84 5.57 2.01
N ALA A 100 -4.01 6.63 2.09
CA ALA A 100 -3.80 7.55 0.97
C ALA A 100 -3.11 6.87 -0.22
N LEU A 101 -2.14 5.98 0.02
CA LEU A 101 -1.53 5.15 -1.04
C LEU A 101 -2.52 4.15 -1.64
N ALA A 102 -3.40 3.56 -0.82
CA ALA A 102 -4.47 2.67 -1.29
C ALA A 102 -5.45 3.40 -2.22
N LEU A 103 -5.80 4.65 -1.92
CA LEU A 103 -6.59 5.51 -2.79
C LEU A 103 -5.85 5.81 -4.11
N ALA A 104 -4.57 6.19 -4.03
CA ALA A 104 -3.76 6.42 -5.22
C ALA A 104 -3.66 5.16 -6.11
N PHE A 105 -3.55 3.99 -5.48
CA PHE A 105 -3.59 2.70 -6.16
C PHE A 105 -4.93 2.46 -6.84
N ALA A 106 -6.05 2.58 -6.11
CA ALA A 106 -7.40 2.42 -6.66
C ALA A 106 -7.62 3.33 -7.90
N ASN A 107 -7.20 4.59 -7.82
CA ASN A 107 -7.28 5.53 -8.93
C ASN A 107 -6.40 5.10 -10.12
N LYS A 108 -5.18 4.59 -9.87
CA LYS A 108 -4.34 4.03 -10.92
C LYS A 108 -4.97 2.79 -11.57
N VAL A 109 -5.59 1.89 -10.80
CA VAL A 109 -6.32 0.73 -11.35
C VAL A 109 -7.43 1.20 -12.29
N ALA A 110 -8.23 2.17 -11.85
CA ALA A 110 -9.29 2.76 -12.65
C ALA A 110 -8.76 3.46 -13.91
N GLY A 111 -7.62 4.15 -13.85
CA GLY A 111 -7.06 4.94 -14.96
C GLY A 111 -6.14 4.18 -15.93
N THR A 112 -5.61 3.02 -15.56
CA THR A 112 -4.56 2.35 -16.36
C THR A 112 -5.13 1.58 -17.54
N ILE A 113 -4.83 2.03 -18.76
CA ILE A 113 -5.31 1.40 -20.01
C ILE A 113 -4.82 -0.05 -20.15
N ALA A 114 -3.62 -0.38 -19.67
CA ALA A 114 -3.10 -1.75 -19.71
C ALA A 114 -3.87 -2.73 -18.82
N LEU A 115 -4.68 -2.22 -17.88
CA LEU A 115 -5.59 -2.99 -17.06
C LEU A 115 -6.99 -2.89 -17.65
N ARG A 116 -7.17 -3.44 -18.85
CA ARG A 116 -8.46 -3.50 -19.55
C ARG A 116 -8.64 -4.88 -20.14
N ASP A 117 -9.79 -5.49 -19.85
CA ASP A 117 -10.14 -6.79 -20.42
C ASP A 117 -10.66 -6.61 -21.86
N ALA A 118 -11.07 -7.71 -22.50
CA ALA A 118 -11.62 -7.66 -23.85
C ALA A 118 -12.87 -6.77 -23.98
N SER A 119 -13.54 -6.47 -22.87
CA SER A 119 -14.70 -5.55 -22.81
C SER A 119 -14.33 -4.12 -22.45
N GLY A 120 -13.04 -3.81 -22.32
CA GLY A 120 -12.55 -2.48 -21.96
C GLY A 120 -12.78 -2.13 -20.49
N ARG A 121 -12.86 -3.12 -19.59
CA ARG A 121 -13.09 -2.88 -18.15
C ARG A 121 -11.83 -3.16 -17.31
N PRO A 122 -11.54 -2.34 -16.29
CA PRO A 122 -10.51 -2.65 -15.31
C PRO A 122 -10.89 -3.84 -14.43
N PRO A 123 -9.91 -4.39 -13.66
CA PRO A 123 -10.25 -5.21 -12.51
C PRO A 123 -11.27 -4.48 -11.63
N ARG A 124 -12.30 -5.19 -11.19
CA ARG A 124 -13.29 -4.69 -10.24
C ARG A 124 -12.66 -4.63 -8.86
N ILE A 125 -12.68 -3.45 -8.26
CA ILE A 125 -12.40 -3.28 -6.84
C ILE A 125 -13.65 -3.74 -6.09
N ARG A 126 -13.60 -4.94 -5.52
CA ARG A 126 -14.74 -5.55 -4.83
C ARG A 126 -14.88 -5.00 -3.41
N PHE A 127 -13.76 -4.73 -2.75
CA PHE A 127 -13.71 -4.13 -1.42
C PHE A 127 -12.60 -3.06 -1.35
N LEU A 128 -12.92 -1.92 -0.73
CA LEU A 128 -11.97 -0.85 -0.42
C LEU A 128 -12.16 -0.44 1.05
N GLY A 129 -11.31 -0.98 1.93
CA GLY A 129 -11.33 -0.70 3.36
C GLY A 129 -10.29 0.35 3.74
N LEU A 130 -10.70 1.53 4.17
CA LEU A 130 -9.77 2.61 4.55
C LEU A 130 -9.96 2.97 6.02
N PHE A 131 -8.86 3.02 6.75
CA PHE A 131 -8.81 3.42 8.15
C PHE A 131 -8.07 4.74 8.27
N ASP A 132 -8.76 5.78 8.76
CA ASP A 132 -8.18 7.08 9.15
C ASP A 132 -7.24 7.70 8.10
N VAL A 133 -7.75 8.10 6.93
CA VAL A 133 -6.93 8.54 5.79
C VAL A 133 -6.13 9.81 6.11
N VAL A 134 -4.80 9.76 5.94
CA VAL A 134 -3.91 10.92 6.09
C VAL A 134 -3.20 11.21 4.77
N GLY A 135 -3.60 12.29 4.09
CA GLY A 135 -2.99 12.74 2.82
C GLY A 135 -1.69 13.54 2.97
N SER A 136 -1.18 13.71 4.18
CA SER A 136 0.05 14.47 4.43
C SER A 136 1.29 13.59 4.30
N PHE A 137 2.03 13.75 3.20
CA PHE A 137 3.38 13.23 3.01
C PHE A 137 4.36 14.39 3.29
N GLY A 138 5.21 14.28 4.32
CA GLY A 138 5.88 15.43 4.95
C GLY A 138 6.63 16.40 4.03
N LEU A 139 6.52 17.69 4.39
CA LEU A 139 7.00 18.95 3.79
C LEU A 139 6.67 19.19 2.30
N PRO A 140 6.00 20.32 1.96
CA PRO A 140 5.66 20.70 0.59
C PRO A 140 6.92 21.21 -0.14
N ILE A 141 7.82 20.30 -0.50
CA ILE A 141 9.00 20.63 -1.29
C ILE A 141 8.75 20.12 -2.70
N ASN A 142 8.67 21.05 -3.67
CA ASN A 142 8.72 20.72 -5.10
C ASN A 142 10.10 20.11 -5.41
N LEU A 143 10.20 18.78 -5.31
CA LEU A 143 11.35 18.02 -5.78
C LEU A 143 11.22 17.82 -7.30
N GLY A 144 11.64 18.83 -8.06
CA GLY A 144 11.77 18.75 -9.52
C GLY A 144 10.42 18.54 -10.25
N PRO A 145 10.35 17.75 -11.34
CA PRO A 145 9.17 17.70 -12.22
C PRO A 145 7.91 17.05 -11.58
N PHE A 146 7.95 16.70 -10.30
CA PHE A 146 6.86 16.02 -9.59
C PHE A 146 6.06 16.98 -8.71
N ASN A 147 4.95 17.50 -9.25
CA ASN A 147 4.02 18.36 -8.51
C ASN A 147 3.11 17.52 -7.58
N PHE A 148 3.45 17.50 -6.28
CA PHE A 148 2.63 16.89 -5.23
C PHE A 148 1.32 17.65 -4.95
N GLN A 149 1.23 18.91 -5.37
CA GLN A 149 0.08 19.77 -5.14
C GLN A 149 -1.17 19.39 -5.97
N ARG A 150 -1.06 18.43 -6.90
CA ARG A 150 -2.10 18.12 -7.88
C ARG A 150 -2.96 16.89 -7.58
N TYR A 151 -2.78 16.27 -6.41
CA TYR A 151 -3.51 15.05 -6.01
C TYR A 151 -4.49 15.26 -4.85
N ASN A 152 -4.86 16.51 -4.54
CA ASN A 152 -6.03 16.83 -3.72
C ASN A 152 -7.17 17.28 -4.63
#